data_AF-A0A6C0BH81-F1
#
_entry.id   AF-A0A6C0BH81-F1
#
_cell.length_a   1.000
_cell.length_b   1.000
_cell.length_c   1.000
_cell.angle_alpha   90.00
_cell.angle_beta   90.00
_cell.angle_gamma   90.00
#
_symmetry.space_group_name_H-M   'P 1'
#
loop_
_entity.id
_entity.type
_entity.pdbx_description
1 polymer ?
#
loop_
_entity_poly.entity_id
_entity_poly.type
_entity_poly.pdbx_seq_one_letter_code
_entity_poly.pdbx_strand_id
1 'polypeptide(L)'
;MADNVVKFVHILITGPLLIYIGLMKPVTIWIYYILGILGIIVLLWMVFEIKEHGFNSKSIWYIIHACIFAPLLLYFAWKKWESPPQLFGVLLAIGLAAVSYHLIKLFR
;
A
#
# COMPACT_ATOMS: atom_id res chain seq x y z
N MET A 1 20.85 -0.05 -2.60
CA MET A 1 20.42 0.71 -1.40
C MET A 1 18.90 0.90 -1.36
N ALA A 2 18.23 1.17 -2.48
CA ALA A 2 16.76 1.35 -2.54
C ALA A 2 15.94 0.15 -2.02
N ASP A 3 16.38 -1.09 -2.28
CA ASP A 3 15.64 -2.30 -1.90
C ASP A 3 15.41 -2.46 -0.39
N ASN A 4 16.40 -2.11 0.43
CA ASN A 4 16.25 -2.18 1.89
C ASN A 4 15.30 -1.10 2.40
N VAL A 5 15.33 0.10 1.80
CA VAL A 5 14.39 1.18 2.14
C VAL A 5 12.95 0.72 1.88
N VAL A 6 12.67 0.10 0.74
CA VAL A 6 11.33 -0.41 0.42
C VAL A 6 10.87 -1.46 1.43
N LYS A 7 11.77 -2.39 1.84
CA LYS A 7 11.47 -3.38 2.89
C LYS A 7 11.10 -2.70 4.21
N PHE A 8 11.92 -1.76 4.69
CA PHE A 8 11.66 -1.07 5.95
C PHE A 8 10.37 -0.24 5.94
N VAL A 9 10.09 0.47 4.84
CA VAL A 9 8.84 1.22 4.69
C VAL A 9 7.63 0.30 4.81
N HIS A 10 7.67 -0.90 4.20
CA HIS A 10 6.57 -1.85 4.30
C HIS A 10 6.44 -2.50 5.67
N ILE A 11 7.57 -2.84 6.31
CA ILE A 11 7.57 -3.50 7.62
C ILE A 11 7.16 -2.54 8.74
N LEU A 12 7.63 -1.28 8.70
CA LEU A 12 7.47 -0.34 9.81
C LEU A 12 6.36 0.68 9.62
N ILE A 13 5.97 0.98 8.37
CA ILE A 13 5.04 2.07 8.07
C ILE A 13 3.79 1.55 7.38
N THR A 14 3.88 1.14 6.11
CA THR A 14 2.67 0.86 5.32
C THR A 14 1.97 -0.40 5.80
N GLY A 15 2.69 -1.50 6.03
CA GLY A 15 2.13 -2.75 6.54
C GLY A 15 1.40 -2.59 7.87
N PRO A 16 2.05 -2.07 8.93
CA PRO A 16 1.40 -1.79 10.22
C PRO A 16 0.21 -0.83 10.11
N LEU A 17 0.29 0.21 9.28
CA LEU A 17 -0.82 1.14 9.05
C LEU A 17 -2.04 0.41 8.47
N LEU A 18 -1.84 -0.42 7.45
CA LEU A 18 -2.92 -1.19 6.82
C LEU A 18 -3.53 -2.23 7.79
N ILE A 19 -2.69 -2.89 8.59
CA ILE A 19 -3.14 -3.81 9.65
C ILE A 19 -4.01 -3.06 10.67
N TYR A 20 -3.52 -1.92 11.17
CA TYR A 20 -4.22 -1.10 12.16
C TYR A 20 -5.61 -0.69 11.66
N ILE A 21 -5.70 -0.20 10.42
CA ILE A 21 -6.97 0.21 9.80
C ILE A 21 -7.92 -0.98 9.62
N GLY A 22 -7.37 -2.13 9.25
CA GLY A 22 -8.12 -3.37 9.10
C GLY A 22 -8.76 -3.85 10.39
N LEU A 23 -8.16 -3.55 11.55
CA LEU A 23 -8.63 -3.98 12.88
C LEU A 23 -9.55 -2.95 13.55
N MET A 24 -9.20 -1.66 13.53
CA MET A 24 -9.80 -0.63 14.40
C MET A 24 -10.98 0.14 13.80
N LYS A 25 -11.81 -0.48 12.95
CA LYS A 25 -12.91 0.21 12.25
C LYS A 25 -14.01 0.66 13.25
N PRO A 26 -14.55 1.90 13.17
CA PRO A 26 -14.16 3.00 12.28
C PRO A 26 -12.92 3.76 12.78
N VAL A 27 -12.07 4.19 11.84
CA VAL A 27 -10.84 4.97 12.13
C VAL A 27 -11.07 6.48 11.98
N THR A 28 -10.18 7.29 12.56
CA THR A 28 -10.26 8.75 12.51
C THR A 28 -10.11 9.28 11.08
N ILE A 29 -10.73 10.44 10.81
CA ILE A 29 -10.76 11.05 9.47
C ILE A 29 -9.36 11.29 8.88
N TRP A 30 -8.39 11.64 9.73
CA TRP A 30 -7.00 11.88 9.33
C TRP A 30 -6.34 10.68 8.66
N ILE A 31 -6.70 9.47 9.09
CA ILE A 31 -6.13 8.24 8.54
C ILE A 31 -6.53 8.05 7.08
N TYR A 32 -7.77 8.39 6.72
CA TYR A 32 -8.21 8.32 5.32
C TYR A 32 -7.46 9.32 4.42
N TYR A 33 -7.11 10.50 4.94
CA TYR A 33 -6.24 11.43 4.20
C TYR A 33 -4.82 10.89 4.03
N ILE A 34 -4.25 10.25 5.07
CA ILE A 34 -2.95 9.58 4.96
C ILE A 34 -2.99 8.47 3.89
N LEU A 35 -4.05 7.66 3.84
CA LEU A 35 -4.24 6.65 2.79
C LEU A 35 -4.29 7.29 1.39
N GLY A 36 -5.01 8.41 1.24
CA GLY A 36 -5.09 9.14 -0.01
C GLY A 36 -3.73 9.64 -0.48
N ILE A 37 -2.96 10.26 0.41
CA ILE A 37 -1.60 10.75 0.13
C ILE A 37 -0.70 9.58 -0.28
N LEU A 38 -0.74 8.45 0.45
CA LEU A 38 0.03 7.26 0.10
C LEU A 38 -0.36 6.71 -1.27
N GLY A 39 -1.66 6.64 -1.58
CA GLY A 39 -2.15 6.21 -2.90
C GLY A 39 -1.65 7.10 -4.04
N ILE A 40 -1.69 8.42 -3.85
CA ILE A 40 -1.16 9.39 -4.82
C ILE A 40 0.35 9.20 -5.01
N ILE A 41 1.12 9.11 -3.92
CA ILE A 41 2.57 8.92 -3.96
C ILE A 41 2.92 7.65 -4.75
N VAL A 42 2.23 6.54 -4.48
CA VAL A 42 2.48 5.26 -5.17
C VAL A 42 2.17 5.38 -6.67
N LEU A 43 1.09 6.05 -7.07
CA LEU A 43 0.78 6.26 -8.49
C LEU A 43 1.82 7.13 -9.18
N LEU A 44 2.18 8.27 -8.57
CA LEU A 44 3.16 9.19 -9.13
C LEU A 44 4.52 8.52 -9.28
N TRP A 45 4.95 7.77 -8.25
CA TRP A 45 6.18 6.99 -8.29
C TRP A 45 6.17 5.98 -9.45
N MET A 46 5.06 5.27 -9.64
CA MET A 46 4.96 4.31 -10.73
C MET A 46 4.96 4.96 -12.11
N VAL A 47 4.26 6.09 -12.28
CA VAL A 47 4.28 6.84 -13.55
C VAL A 47 5.71 7.30 -13.88
N PHE A 48 6.44 7.83 -12.90
CA PHE A 48 7.84 8.21 -13.06
C PHE A 48 8.70 7.01 -13.47
N GLU A 49 8.57 5.91 -12.75
CA GLU A 49 9.39 4.72 -12.94
C GLU A 49 9.14 4.04 -14.31
N ILE A 50 7.90 4.03 -14.79
CA ILE A 50 7.54 3.54 -16.14
C ILE A 50 8.13 4.44 -17.22
N LYS A 51 8.05 5.76 -17.05
CA LYS A 51 8.59 6.72 -18.03
C LYS A 51 10.10 6.54 -18.21
N GLU A 52 10.81 6.33 -17.10
CA GLU A 52 12.27 6.29 -17.12
C GLU A 52 12.85 4.93 -17.58
N HIS A 53 12.17 3.81 -17.28
CA HIS A 53 12.74 2.46 -17.46
C HIS A 53 11.89 1.52 -18.34
N GLY A 54 10.75 1.99 -18.85
CA GLY A 54 9.81 1.20 -19.64
C GLY A 54 9.07 0.13 -18.85
N PHE A 55 8.08 -0.50 -19.50
CA PHE A 55 7.19 -1.49 -18.87
C PHE A 55 7.81 -2.91 -18.81
N ASN A 56 8.64 -3.27 -19.80
CA ASN A 56 9.18 -4.62 -19.97
C ASN A 56 10.24 -5.04 -18.93
N SER A 57 10.77 -4.09 -18.16
CA SER A 57 11.78 -4.35 -17.13
C SER A 57 11.19 -4.51 -15.73
N LYS A 58 9.85 -4.38 -15.58
CA LYS A 58 9.23 -4.19 -14.27
C LYS A 58 8.68 -5.48 -13.68
N SER A 59 8.98 -5.67 -12.40
CA SER A 59 8.44 -6.75 -11.58
C SER A 59 6.91 -6.67 -11.49
N ILE A 60 6.25 -7.84 -11.40
CA ILE A 60 4.79 -7.98 -11.17
C ILE A 60 4.28 -7.11 -10.00
N TRP A 61 5.15 -6.83 -9.03
CA TRP A 61 4.85 -5.95 -7.90
C TRP A 61 4.44 -4.54 -8.33
N TYR A 62 5.05 -3.95 -9.36
CA TYR A 62 4.64 -2.64 -9.85
C TYR A 62 3.20 -2.65 -10.35
N ILE A 63 2.85 -3.67 -11.14
CA ILE A 63 1.49 -3.83 -11.69
C ILE A 63 0.46 -3.94 -10.55
N ILE A 64 0.76 -4.75 -9.53
CA ILE A 64 -0.12 -4.89 -8.37
C ILE A 64 -0.27 -3.55 -7.61
N HIS A 65 0.81 -2.77 -7.48
CA HIS A 65 0.74 -1.47 -6.80
C HIS A 65 -0.14 -0.46 -7.56
N ALA A 66 -0.02 -0.36 -8.89
CA ALA A 66 -0.86 0.55 -9.68
C ALA A 66 -2.30 0.09 -9.81
N CYS A 67 -2.53 -1.19 -10.06
CA CYS A 67 -3.86 -1.67 -10.44
C CYS A 67 -4.72 -2.04 -9.23
N ILE A 68 -4.08 -2.35 -8.09
CA ILE A 68 -4.79 -2.84 -6.91
C ILE A 68 -4.55 -1.91 -5.72
N PHE A 69 -3.30 -1.73 -5.29
CA PHE A 69 -3.04 -1.04 -4.02
C PHE A 69 -3.38 0.44 -4.08
N ALA A 70 -2.84 1.21 -5.03
CA ALA A 70 -3.13 2.63 -5.08
C ALA A 70 -4.63 2.94 -5.30
N PRO A 71 -5.36 2.27 -6.22
CA PRO A 71 -6.80 2.44 -6.35
C PRO A 71 -7.56 2.13 -5.06
N LEU A 72 -7.17 1.08 -4.33
CA LEU A 72 -7.78 0.73 -3.06
C LEU A 72 -7.55 1.83 -2.00
N LEU A 73 -6.33 2.36 -1.89
CA LEU A 73 -6.02 3.43 -0.95
C LEU A 73 -6.79 4.72 -1.26
N LEU A 74 -6.86 5.10 -2.55
CA LEU A 74 -7.63 6.25 -3.01
C LEU A 74 -9.13 6.07 -2.78
N TYR A 75 -9.64 4.85 -2.98
CA TYR A 75 -11.03 4.53 -2.69
C TYR A 75 -11.37 4.77 -1.21
N PHE A 76 -10.53 4.28 -0.29
CA PHE A 76 -10.69 4.54 1.13
C PHE A 76 -10.60 6.03 1.49
N ALA A 77 -9.74 6.79 0.82
CA ALA A 77 -9.65 8.24 1.01
C ALA A 77 -10.93 8.97 0.57
N TRP A 78 -11.57 8.49 -0.50
CA TRP A 78 -12.82 9.05 -1.01
C TRP A 78 -14.02 8.67 -0.15
N LYS A 79 -14.21 7.37 0.12
CA LYS A 79 -15.38 6.83 0.84
C LYS A 79 -15.26 6.84 2.35
N LYS A 80 -14.06 6.90 2.92
CA LYS A 80 -13.81 6.99 4.37
C LYS A 80 -14.54 5.87 5.13
N TRP A 81 -15.35 6.22 6.13
CA TRP A 81 -16.12 5.28 6.94
C TRP A 81 -17.32 4.66 6.20
N GLU A 82 -17.68 5.17 5.01
CA GLU A 82 -18.72 4.57 4.15
C GLU A 82 -18.17 3.42 3.29
N SER A 83 -16.87 3.12 3.40
CA SER A 83 -16.25 2.01 2.69
C SER A 83 -16.89 0.67 3.09
N PRO A 84 -17.15 -0.26 2.14
CA PRO A 84 -17.70 -1.58 2.46
C PRO A 84 -16.86 -2.30 3.54
N PRO A 85 -17.50 -2.88 4.57
CA PRO A 85 -16.79 -3.51 5.70
C PRO A 85 -15.76 -4.57 5.27
N GLN A 86 -16.04 -5.28 4.18
CA GLN A 86 -15.19 -6.33 3.61
C GLN A 86 -13.83 -5.76 3.15
N LEU A 87 -13.80 -4.54 2.64
CA LEU A 87 -12.58 -3.95 2.10
C LEU A 87 -11.52 -3.69 3.16
N PHE A 88 -11.89 -3.46 4.43
CA PHE A 88 -10.83 -3.34 5.43
C PHE A 88 -10.29 -4.72 5.85
N GLY A 89 -11.04 -5.80 5.65
CA GLY A 89 -10.47 -7.15 5.72
C GLY A 89 -9.42 -7.37 4.63
N VAL A 90 -9.64 -6.80 3.44
CA VAL A 90 -8.66 -6.76 2.35
C VAL A 90 -7.43 -5.93 2.75
N LEU A 91 -7.60 -4.75 3.38
CA LEU A 91 -6.47 -3.97 3.91
C LEU A 91 -5.65 -4.74 4.94
N LEU A 92 -6.31 -5.44 5.87
CA LEU A 92 -5.64 -6.28 6.85
C LEU A 92 -4.79 -7.38 6.17
N ALA A 93 -5.40 -8.10 5.22
CA ALA A 93 -4.71 -9.17 4.49
C ALA A 93 -3.50 -8.63 3.70
N ILE A 94 -3.65 -7.50 3.03
CA ILE A 94 -2.55 -6.85 2.30
C ILE A 94 -1.44 -6.40 3.26
N GLY A 95 -1.80 -5.80 4.39
CA GLY A 95 -0.84 -5.37 5.40
C GLY A 95 -0.03 -6.55 5.95
N LEU A 96 -0.69 -7.64 6.32
CA LEU A 96 -0.02 -8.88 6.77
C LEU A 96 0.87 -9.48 5.68
N ALA A 97 0.38 -9.54 4.44
CA ALA A 97 1.15 -10.06 3.31
C ALA A 97 2.40 -9.21 3.04
N ALA A 98 2.28 -7.87 3.06
CA ALA A 98 3.38 -6.94 2.85
C ALA A 98 4.45 -7.09 3.94
N VAL A 99 4.07 -7.06 5.22
CA VAL A 99 5.01 -7.24 6.34
C VAL A 99 5.72 -8.59 6.21
N SER A 100 4.95 -9.67 6.04
CA SER A 100 5.51 -11.03 6.01
C SER A 100 6.47 -11.23 4.82
N TYR A 101 6.07 -10.79 3.62
CA TYR A 101 6.91 -10.89 2.42
C TYR A 101 8.22 -10.14 2.58
N HIS A 102 8.18 -8.90 3.07
CA HIS A 102 9.38 -8.09 3.24
C HIS A 102 10.25 -8.56 4.40
N LEU A 103 9.66 -9.11 5.46
CA LEU A 103 10.40 -9.69 6.58
C LEU A 103 11.17 -10.94 6.13
N ILE A 104 10.53 -11.85 5.38
CA ILE A 104 11.21 -13.03 4.81
C ILE A 104 12.36 -12.60 3.89
N LYS A 105 12.15 -11.59 3.04
CA LYS A 105 13.18 -11.04 2.13
C LYS A 105 14.27 -10.23 2.86
N LEU A 106 14.09 -9.91 4.15
CA LEU A 106 15.11 -9.25 4.95
C LEU A 106 16.10 -10.27 5.52
N PHE A 107 15.62 -11.47 5.87
CA PHE A 107 16.41 -12.56 6.46
C PHE A 107 16.94 -13.58 5.44
N ARG A 108 16.50 -13.51 4.19
CA ARG A 108 17.04 -14.25 3.05
C ARG A 108 17.84 -13.32 2.15
#